data_AF-A0A6A6U030-F1
#
_entry.id   AF-A0A6A6U030-F1
#
_cell.length_a   1.000
_cell.length_b   1.000
_cell.length_c   1.000
_cell.angle_alpha   90.00
_cell.angle_beta   90.00
_cell.angle_gamma   90.00
#
_symmetry.space_group_name_H-M   'P 1'
#
loop_
_entity.id
_entity.type
_entity.pdbx_description
1 polymer ?
#
loop_
_entity_poly.entity_id
_entity_poly.type
_entity_poly.pdbx_seq_one_letter_code
_entity_poly.pdbx_strand_id
1 'polypeptide(L)'
;MDEDAVKAPIAAEHFLPSFQYLTDLALTPIDRDLNREVVAQALLLSPFVPVSGAQNTRDLGLYPQSGVKAVLIFRSGPLHTVPEASRASLSTQLGIKVIFDLRQEHEFEKNSCPEIPGIRNIWVPPTDERVRVTPSDFAEDEGVAGYIKMYDNSLTVYAQSFGRILRFLKDNEDVPIIFHCSGGNDRTGVLSALIMSLAGCSPEVIAQDYLLSRISLETTKHLLFDDMEQ
;
A
#
# COMPACT_ATOMS: atom_id res chain seq x y z
N MET A 1 -48.92 -15.63 -6.55
CA MET A 1 -48.61 -14.36 -7.23
C MET A 1 -48.16 -13.39 -6.16
N ASP A 2 -46.91 -13.29 -5.77
CA ASP A 2 -45.65 -13.92 -6.20
C ASP A 2 -44.73 -13.69 -5.00
N GLU A 3 -44.40 -14.74 -4.24
CA GLU A 3 -43.10 -15.42 -4.28
C GLU A 3 -41.91 -14.52 -3.93
N ASP A 4 -41.49 -14.70 -2.68
CA ASP A 4 -40.13 -14.69 -2.15
C ASP A 4 -38.98 -14.29 -3.09
N ALA A 5 -38.31 -13.21 -2.74
CA ALA A 5 -36.89 -13.03 -3.04
C ALA A 5 -36.16 -12.47 -1.81
N VAL A 6 -36.24 -13.20 -0.69
CA VAL A 6 -35.17 -13.20 0.31
C VAL A 6 -33.96 -13.86 -0.37
N LYS A 7 -33.03 -13.05 -0.89
CA LYS A 7 -31.78 -13.60 -1.45
C LYS A 7 -31.00 -14.28 -0.33
N ALA A 8 -30.81 -15.58 -0.51
CA ALA A 8 -30.13 -16.52 0.37
C ALA A 8 -28.73 -16.07 0.79
N PRO A 9 -28.24 -16.51 1.97
CA PRO A 9 -26.83 -16.35 2.33
C PRO A 9 -25.99 -17.07 1.29
N ILE A 10 -24.96 -16.38 0.79
CA ILE A 10 -23.98 -16.98 -0.13
C ILE A 10 -23.40 -18.20 0.58
N ALA A 11 -23.67 -19.38 0.04
CA ALA A 11 -23.22 -20.65 0.59
C ALA A 11 -21.69 -20.68 0.64
N ALA A 12 -21.16 -21.22 1.75
CA ALA A 12 -19.75 -21.46 1.99
C ALA A 12 -19.23 -22.62 1.11
N GLU A 13 -19.25 -22.43 -0.22
CA GLU A 13 -18.66 -23.36 -1.17
C GLU A 13 -17.20 -22.97 -1.42
N HIS A 14 -16.29 -23.83 -0.94
CA HIS A 14 -14.87 -23.88 -1.29
C HIS A 14 -14.17 -22.53 -1.52
N PHE A 15 -13.93 -21.80 -0.42
CA PHE A 15 -13.06 -20.62 -0.41
C PHE A 15 -11.63 -21.05 -0.75
N LEU A 16 -11.29 -21.05 -2.04
CA LEU A 16 -9.90 -21.04 -2.47
C LEU A 16 -9.48 -19.56 -2.51
N PRO A 17 -8.71 -19.07 -1.53
CA PRO A 17 -8.21 -17.72 -1.57
C PRO A 17 -7.22 -17.59 -2.73
N SER A 18 -7.73 -17.12 -3.87
CA SER A 18 -6.93 -16.88 -5.07
C SER A 18 -6.59 -15.41 -5.18
N PHE A 19 -5.50 -15.11 -5.88
CA PHE A 19 -5.13 -13.74 -6.22
C PHE A 19 -6.25 -13.02 -7.02
N GLN A 20 -7.04 -13.78 -7.79
CA GLN A 20 -8.22 -13.27 -8.50
C GLN A 20 -9.31 -12.80 -7.54
N TYR A 21 -9.60 -13.56 -6.48
CA TYR A 21 -10.60 -13.16 -5.48
C TYR A 21 -10.29 -11.79 -4.86
N LEU A 22 -9.02 -11.55 -4.50
CA LEU A 22 -8.59 -10.26 -3.98
C LEU A 22 -8.77 -9.14 -5.01
N THR A 23 -8.49 -9.44 -6.28
CA THR A 23 -8.69 -8.48 -7.38
C THR A 23 -10.16 -8.11 -7.52
N ASP A 24 -11.06 -9.10 -7.55
CA ASP A 24 -12.50 -8.87 -7.70
C ASP A 24 -13.07 -8.07 -6.53
N LEU A 25 -12.63 -8.37 -5.30
CA LEU A 25 -13.01 -7.63 -4.11
C LEU A 25 -12.57 -6.15 -4.19
N ALA A 26 -11.34 -5.91 -4.64
CA ALA A 26 -10.78 -4.56 -4.80
C ALA A 26 -11.45 -3.73 -5.91
N LEU A 27 -12.11 -4.37 -6.87
CA LEU A 27 -12.89 -3.68 -7.91
C LEU A 27 -14.27 -3.20 -7.44
N THR A 28 -14.66 -3.51 -6.20
CA THR A 28 -15.90 -2.99 -5.63
C THR A 28 -15.82 -1.45 -5.54
N PRO A 29 -16.82 -0.70 -6.07
CA PRO A 29 -16.87 0.74 -6.00
C PRO A 29 -16.62 1.30 -4.58
N ILE A 30 -15.91 2.43 -4.49
CA ILE A 30 -15.48 2.98 -3.20
C ILE A 30 -16.64 3.49 -2.33
N ASP A 31 -17.74 3.88 -2.97
CA ASP A 31 -19.01 4.29 -2.33
C ASP A 31 -19.79 3.11 -1.73
N ARG A 32 -19.34 1.87 -1.96
CA ARG A 32 -19.90 0.66 -1.35
C ARG A 32 -18.97 0.13 -0.28
N ASP A 33 -19.55 -0.15 0.89
CA ASP A 33 -18.86 -0.80 1.98
C ASP A 33 -18.52 -2.25 1.62
N LEU A 34 -17.28 -2.64 1.90
CA LEU A 34 -16.90 -4.05 1.89
C LEU A 34 -17.32 -4.68 3.23
N ASN A 35 -17.81 -5.91 3.18
CA ASN A 35 -18.15 -6.64 4.39
C ASN A 35 -16.90 -6.79 5.29
N ARG A 36 -17.03 -6.46 6.57
CA ARG A 36 -15.92 -6.44 7.54
C ARG A 36 -15.25 -7.81 7.73
N GLU A 37 -16.02 -8.89 7.76
CA GLU A 37 -15.50 -10.25 7.91
C GLU A 37 -14.73 -10.67 6.66
N VAL A 38 -15.26 -10.31 5.48
CA VAL A 38 -14.59 -10.50 4.18
C VAL A 38 -13.26 -9.76 4.13
N VAL A 39 -13.22 -8.48 4.53
CA VAL A 39 -11.97 -7.70 4.58
C VAL A 39 -10.98 -8.33 5.56
N ALA A 40 -11.43 -8.72 6.76
CA ALA A 40 -10.58 -9.35 7.75
C ALA A 40 -9.95 -10.66 7.22
N GLN A 41 -10.72 -11.47 6.49
CA GLN A 41 -10.20 -12.69 5.85
C GLN A 41 -9.24 -12.35 4.70
N ALA A 42 -9.58 -11.39 3.85
CA ALA A 42 -8.76 -10.96 2.71
C ALA A 42 -7.37 -10.47 3.15
N LEU A 43 -7.29 -9.74 4.27
CA LEU A 43 -6.02 -9.23 4.81
C LEU A 43 -5.10 -10.33 5.38
N LEU A 44 -5.59 -11.57 5.54
CA LEU A 44 -4.78 -12.73 5.91
C LEU A 44 -4.22 -13.48 4.70
N LEU A 45 -4.61 -13.10 3.49
CA LEU A 45 -4.21 -13.78 2.26
C LEU A 45 -2.96 -13.13 1.65
N SER A 46 -2.11 -13.95 1.04
CA SER A 46 -1.03 -13.45 0.19
C SER A 46 -1.58 -12.53 -0.90
N PRO A 47 -0.96 -11.37 -1.16
CA PRO A 47 0.37 -10.92 -0.71
C PRO A 47 0.37 -10.05 0.56
N PHE A 48 -0.75 -9.95 1.28
CA PHE A 48 -0.78 -9.24 2.56
C PHE A 48 0.05 -9.95 3.62
N VAL A 49 0.72 -9.13 4.42
CA VAL A 49 1.54 -9.56 5.54
C VAL A 49 0.98 -8.88 6.80
N PRO A 50 0.16 -9.59 7.60
CA PRO A 50 -0.46 -9.01 8.78
C PRO A 50 0.59 -8.51 9.78
N VAL A 51 0.55 -7.22 10.06
CA VAL A 51 1.36 -6.59 11.11
C VAL A 51 0.43 -5.78 11.99
N SER A 52 0.39 -6.10 13.28
CA SER A 52 -0.46 -5.40 14.24
C SER A 52 -0.19 -3.89 14.22
N GLY A 53 -1.25 -3.12 13.93
CA GLY A 53 -1.21 -1.66 13.83
C GLY A 53 -0.64 -1.10 12.53
N ALA A 54 0.04 -1.87 11.69
CA ALA A 54 0.46 -1.41 10.36
C ALA A 54 -0.55 -1.84 9.30
N GLN A 55 -1.03 -0.87 8.54
CA GLN A 55 -1.99 -1.10 7.47
C GLN A 55 -1.29 -1.36 6.15
N ASN A 56 -1.99 -2.03 5.24
CA ASN A 56 -1.60 -2.11 3.83
C ASN A 56 -0.19 -2.69 3.63
N THR A 57 0.23 -3.56 4.56
CA THR A 57 1.55 -4.20 4.55
C THR A 57 1.54 -5.40 3.61
N ARG A 58 2.46 -5.41 2.63
CA ARG A 58 2.60 -6.47 1.64
C ARG A 58 4.06 -6.76 1.33
N ASP A 59 4.34 -7.99 0.93
CA ASP A 59 5.63 -8.41 0.38
C ASP A 59 5.54 -8.42 -1.15
N LEU A 60 6.37 -7.61 -1.81
CA LEU A 60 6.39 -7.52 -3.27
C LEU A 60 6.88 -8.82 -3.92
N GLY A 61 7.59 -9.67 -3.19
CA GLY A 61 8.03 -10.98 -3.66
C GLY A 61 6.95 -12.05 -3.68
N LEU A 62 5.79 -11.82 -3.08
CA LEU A 62 4.69 -12.79 -3.02
C LEU A 62 3.72 -12.72 -4.21
N TYR A 63 3.93 -11.79 -5.15
CA TYR A 63 3.13 -11.71 -6.36
C TYR A 63 3.54 -12.80 -7.37
N PRO A 64 2.58 -13.38 -8.12
CA PRO A 64 2.89 -14.26 -9.24
C PRO A 64 3.82 -13.55 -10.22
N GLN A 65 4.95 -14.19 -10.57
CA GLN A 65 5.94 -13.64 -11.50
C GLN A 65 6.47 -12.26 -11.09
N SER A 66 6.60 -12.01 -9.77
CA SER A 66 7.06 -10.71 -9.26
C SER A 66 8.47 -10.32 -9.73
N GLY A 67 9.34 -11.31 -9.98
CA GLY A 67 10.78 -11.10 -10.16
C GLY A 67 11.50 -10.58 -8.90
N VAL A 68 10.77 -10.32 -7.81
CA VAL A 68 11.27 -9.88 -6.52
C VAL A 68 11.40 -11.09 -5.60
N LYS A 69 12.51 -11.19 -4.88
CA LYS A 69 12.71 -12.24 -3.87
C LYS A 69 11.73 -12.02 -2.71
N ALA A 70 11.02 -13.08 -2.31
CA ALA A 70 10.18 -13.04 -1.11
C ALA A 70 11.00 -12.69 0.14
N VAL A 71 10.37 -12.00 1.09
CA VAL A 71 10.94 -11.53 2.36
C VAL A 71 12.07 -10.51 2.16
N LEU A 72 12.08 -9.79 1.04
CA LEU A 72 13.09 -8.77 0.75
C LEU A 72 12.54 -7.35 0.69
N ILE A 73 11.45 -7.12 -0.05
CA ILE A 73 10.93 -5.78 -0.29
C ILE A 73 9.48 -5.71 0.15
N PHE A 74 9.27 -5.03 1.28
CA PHE A 74 7.94 -4.80 1.83
C PHE A 74 7.48 -3.37 1.55
N ARG A 75 6.18 -3.24 1.31
CA ARG A 75 5.48 -1.95 1.30
C ARG A 75 4.50 -1.89 2.46
N SER A 76 4.22 -0.69 2.98
CA SER A 76 3.22 -0.51 4.05
C SER A 76 2.60 0.89 4.05
N GLY A 77 1.53 1.03 4.82
CA GLY A 77 1.05 2.29 5.36
C GLY A 77 1.90 2.78 6.54
N PRO A 78 1.37 3.68 7.37
CA PRO A 78 2.16 4.34 8.39
C PRO A 78 2.58 3.36 9.48
N LEU A 79 3.84 3.42 9.92
CA LEU A 79 4.37 2.52 10.96
C LEU A 79 4.31 3.10 12.38
N HIS A 80 3.99 4.39 12.53
CA HIS A 80 3.83 5.03 13.86
C HIS A 80 2.66 4.44 14.67
N THR A 81 1.71 3.79 14.00
CA THR A 81 0.56 3.12 14.60
C THR A 81 0.87 1.71 15.11
N VAL A 82 2.08 1.18 14.86
CA VAL A 82 2.50 -0.13 15.36
C VAL A 82 2.69 -0.07 16.89
N PRO A 83 1.91 -0.83 17.68
CA PRO A 83 2.03 -0.84 19.13
C PRO A 83 3.41 -1.32 19.57
N GLU A 84 3.91 -0.81 20.68
CA GLU A 84 5.23 -1.17 21.23
C GLU A 84 5.42 -2.69 21.36
N ALA A 85 4.40 -3.38 21.85
CA ALA A 85 4.37 -4.84 22.00
C ALA A 85 4.52 -5.62 20.68
N SER A 86 4.26 -4.98 19.54
CA SER A 86 4.33 -5.58 18.21
C SER A 86 5.54 -5.11 17.40
N ARG A 87 6.24 -4.04 17.79
CA ARG A 87 7.38 -3.49 17.01
C ARG A 87 8.47 -4.50 16.72
N ALA A 88 8.78 -5.38 17.68
CA ALA A 88 9.80 -6.40 17.49
C ALA A 88 9.47 -7.39 16.37
N SER A 89 8.19 -7.54 15.96
CA SER A 89 7.83 -8.42 14.85
C SER A 89 8.39 -7.94 13.51
N LEU A 90 8.55 -6.63 13.32
CA LEU A 90 9.15 -6.06 12.11
C LEU A 90 10.59 -6.56 11.94
N SER A 91 11.39 -6.61 13.02
CA SER A 91 12.76 -7.11 12.93
C SER A 91 12.87 -8.63 13.03
N THR A 92 12.06 -9.29 13.86
CA THR A 92 12.21 -10.72 14.16
C THR A 92 11.42 -11.64 13.23
N GLN A 93 10.21 -11.25 12.82
CA GLN A 93 9.35 -12.06 11.95
C GLN A 93 9.56 -11.70 10.48
N LEU A 94 9.62 -10.41 10.16
CA LEU A 94 9.81 -9.95 8.77
C LEU A 94 11.28 -9.74 8.40
N GLY A 95 12.19 -9.76 9.38
CA GLY A 95 13.63 -9.61 9.11
C GLY A 95 14.04 -8.20 8.69
N ILE A 96 13.15 -7.19 8.80
CA ILE A 96 13.40 -5.82 8.33
C ILE A 96 14.68 -5.27 8.98
N LYS A 97 15.51 -4.64 8.15
CA LYS A 97 16.73 -3.94 8.56
C LYS A 97 16.68 -2.44 8.30
N VAL A 98 15.89 -2.01 7.31
CA VAL A 98 15.78 -0.59 6.94
C VAL A 98 14.33 -0.22 6.71
N ILE A 99 13.90 0.88 7.31
CA ILE A 99 12.63 1.54 7.04
C ILE A 99 12.91 2.79 6.20
N PHE A 100 12.25 2.92 5.04
CA PHE A 100 12.23 4.14 4.26
C PHE A 100 10.90 4.88 4.40
N ASP A 101 10.96 6.12 4.90
CA ASP A 101 9.79 6.97 5.10
C ASP A 101 9.70 8.02 3.99
N LEU A 102 8.68 7.89 3.12
CA LEU A 102 8.44 8.78 1.96
C LEU A 102 7.58 10.01 2.32
N ARG A 103 7.21 10.17 3.59
CA ARG A 103 6.33 11.25 4.03
C ARG A 103 7.01 12.61 3.92
N GLN A 104 6.21 13.65 3.74
CA GLN A 104 6.69 15.02 3.77
C GLN A 104 6.99 15.44 5.21
N GLU A 105 7.67 16.58 5.36
CA GLU A 105 8.10 17.11 6.65
C GLU A 105 6.94 17.22 7.65
N HIS A 106 5.85 17.90 7.29
CA HIS A 106 4.70 18.05 8.19
C HIS A 106 4.06 16.70 8.63
N GLU A 107 4.06 15.70 7.75
CA GLU A 107 3.55 14.35 8.06
C GLU A 107 4.51 13.57 8.97
N PHE A 108 5.81 13.77 8.78
CA PHE A 108 6.88 13.15 9.56
C PHE A 108 6.98 13.76 10.97
N GLU A 109 6.91 15.08 11.07
CA GLU A 109 6.92 15.82 12.34
C GLU A 109 5.69 15.52 13.20
N LYS A 110 4.51 15.38 12.58
CA LYS A 110 3.29 15.03 13.29
C LYS A 110 3.40 13.66 13.95
N ASN A 111 4.02 12.69 13.27
CA ASN A 111 4.08 11.30 13.72
C ASN A 111 5.39 10.63 13.28
N SER A 112 6.36 10.47 14.17
CA SER A 112 7.63 9.81 13.84
C SER A 112 7.51 8.29 13.72
N CYS A 113 8.34 7.68 12.87
CA CYS A 113 8.47 6.23 12.78
C CYS A 113 8.98 5.67 14.12
N PRO A 114 8.49 4.51 14.61
CA PRO A 114 8.99 3.95 15.85
C PRO A 114 10.48 3.61 15.75
N GLU A 115 11.20 3.87 16.84
CA GLU A 115 12.57 3.38 17.02
C GLU A 115 12.53 1.90 17.41
N ILE A 116 13.17 1.06 16.59
CA ILE A 116 13.17 -0.40 16.76
C ILE A 116 14.62 -0.88 16.73
N PRO A 117 15.12 -1.54 17.80
CA PRO A 117 16.49 -2.03 17.84
C PRO A 117 16.82 -2.93 16.64
N GLY A 118 17.94 -2.61 15.96
CA GLY A 118 18.40 -3.35 14.78
C GLY A 118 17.75 -2.95 13.46
N ILE A 119 16.85 -1.96 13.47
CA ILE A 119 16.27 -1.36 12.26
C ILE A 119 16.77 0.07 12.11
N ARG A 120 17.22 0.43 10.91
CA ARG A 120 17.59 1.80 10.56
C ARG A 120 16.41 2.53 9.92
N ASN A 121 15.96 3.62 10.55
CA ASN A 121 15.01 4.55 9.96
C ASN A 121 15.73 5.53 9.01
N ILE A 122 15.25 5.67 7.78
CA ILE A 122 15.76 6.63 6.79
C ILE A 122 14.58 7.42 6.22
N TRP A 123 14.53 8.71 6.57
CA TRP A 123 13.59 9.64 5.95
C TRP A 123 14.05 10.01 4.53
N VAL A 124 13.13 9.91 3.56
CA VAL A 124 13.35 10.17 2.14
C VAL A 124 12.22 11.06 1.59
N PRO A 125 12.22 12.36 1.95
CA PRO A 125 11.16 13.30 1.58
C PRO A 125 11.11 13.58 0.07
N PRO A 126 10.10 14.29 -0.44
CA PRO A 126 10.17 14.90 -1.77
C PRO A 126 11.42 15.78 -1.92
N THR A 127 11.97 15.87 -3.13
CA THR A 127 13.18 16.66 -3.42
C THR A 127 12.92 17.87 -4.31
N ASP A 128 11.69 18.08 -4.74
CA ASP A 128 11.30 19.18 -5.62
C ASP A 128 9.96 19.79 -5.18
N GLU A 129 9.62 20.95 -5.73
CA GLU A 129 8.34 21.61 -5.51
C GLU A 129 7.21 20.85 -6.19
N ARG A 130 6.09 20.67 -5.47
CA ARG A 130 4.92 20.03 -6.04
C ARG A 130 4.20 20.97 -6.99
N VAL A 131 3.84 20.45 -8.15
CA VAL A 131 2.77 21.05 -8.95
C VAL A 131 1.45 20.92 -8.18
N ARG A 132 0.72 22.02 -8.04
CA ARG A 132 -0.57 22.01 -7.35
C ARG A 132 -1.59 21.19 -8.15
N VAL A 133 -2.11 20.14 -7.53
CA VAL A 133 -3.31 19.42 -7.98
C VAL A 133 -4.51 20.06 -7.28
N THR A 134 -5.58 20.29 -8.02
CA THR A 134 -6.76 21.02 -7.59
C THR A 134 -8.01 20.18 -7.80
N PRO A 135 -9.12 20.41 -7.07
CA PRO A 135 -10.36 19.67 -7.28
C PRO A 135 -10.86 19.71 -8.73
N SER A 136 -10.63 20.81 -9.46
CA SER A 136 -10.98 20.91 -10.88
C SER A 136 -10.22 19.93 -11.78
N ASP A 137 -9.03 19.48 -11.38
CA ASP A 137 -8.30 18.45 -12.13
C ASP A 137 -9.02 17.09 -12.09
N PHE A 138 -9.93 16.87 -11.12
CA PHE A 138 -10.70 15.65 -10.95
C PHE A 138 -12.15 15.75 -11.47
N ALA A 139 -12.53 16.87 -12.08
CA ALA A 139 -13.93 17.16 -12.43
C ALA A 139 -14.44 16.37 -13.65
N GLU A 140 -13.54 15.86 -14.49
CA GLU A 140 -13.86 15.16 -15.73
C GLU A 140 -13.30 13.73 -15.72
N ASP A 141 -13.81 12.89 -16.62
CA ASP A 141 -13.34 11.51 -16.85
C ASP A 141 -13.21 10.68 -15.56
N GLU A 142 -14.22 10.79 -14.69
CA GLU A 142 -14.25 10.11 -13.37
C GLU A 142 -13.00 10.40 -12.49
N GLY A 143 -12.36 11.54 -12.72
CA GLY A 143 -11.16 11.98 -12.01
C GLY A 143 -9.84 11.44 -12.55
N VAL A 144 -9.85 10.65 -13.64
CA VAL A 144 -8.67 10.02 -14.23
C VAL A 144 -7.57 11.04 -14.55
N ALA A 145 -7.93 12.18 -15.16
CA ALA A 145 -6.98 13.23 -15.49
C ALA A 145 -6.25 13.79 -14.24
N GLY A 146 -6.98 13.97 -13.14
CA GLY A 146 -6.44 14.44 -11.87
C GLY A 146 -5.48 13.42 -11.25
N TYR A 147 -5.82 12.13 -11.30
CA TYR A 147 -4.93 11.06 -10.86
C TYR A 147 -3.67 10.98 -11.71
N ILE A 148 -3.77 11.05 -13.04
CA ILE A 148 -2.60 11.08 -13.94
C ILE A 148 -1.68 12.23 -13.54
N LYS A 149 -2.21 13.46 -13.42
CA LYS A 149 -1.44 14.63 -13.00
C LYS A 149 -0.80 14.45 -11.63
N MET A 150 -1.52 13.86 -10.67
CA MET A 150 -1.00 13.59 -9.33
C MET A 150 0.16 12.59 -9.36
N TYR A 151 0.04 11.51 -10.12
CA TYR A 151 1.07 10.48 -10.26
C TYR A 151 2.30 10.97 -11.03
N ASP A 152 2.11 11.77 -12.07
CA ASP A 152 3.20 12.37 -12.85
C ASP A 152 4.02 13.36 -12.00
N ASN A 153 3.32 14.15 -11.18
CA ASN A 153 3.94 15.01 -10.18
C ASN A 153 4.70 14.20 -9.11
N SER A 154 4.14 13.09 -8.63
CA SER A 154 4.82 12.19 -7.69
C SER A 154 6.13 11.65 -8.27
N LEU A 155 6.11 11.18 -9.52
CA LEU A 155 7.32 10.70 -10.22
C LEU A 155 8.40 11.78 -10.31
N THR A 156 8.02 13.02 -10.63
CA THR A 156 8.94 14.15 -10.77
C THR A 156 9.53 14.54 -9.42
N VAL A 157 8.67 14.80 -8.44
CA VAL A 157 9.04 15.34 -7.13
C VAL A 157 9.83 14.35 -6.28
N TYR A 158 9.58 13.04 -6.44
CA TYR A 158 10.29 11.99 -5.72
C TYR A 158 11.40 11.31 -6.53
N ALA A 159 11.73 11.81 -7.73
CA ALA A 159 12.71 11.15 -8.61
C ALA A 159 14.04 10.82 -7.90
N GLN A 160 14.60 11.78 -7.15
CA GLN A 160 15.85 11.56 -6.41
C GLN A 160 15.67 10.62 -5.21
N SER A 161 14.52 10.70 -4.53
CA SER A 161 14.18 9.87 -3.38
C SER A 161 13.96 8.41 -3.76
N PHE A 162 13.16 8.15 -4.80
CA PHE A 162 13.03 6.83 -5.39
C PHE A 162 14.38 6.33 -5.91
N GLY A 163 15.13 7.17 -6.61
CA GLY A 163 16.48 6.82 -7.07
C GLY A 163 17.42 6.41 -5.93
N ARG A 164 17.34 7.06 -4.76
CA ARG A 164 18.15 6.70 -3.58
C ARG A 164 17.79 5.32 -3.05
N ILE A 165 16.51 4.98 -2.98
CA ILE A 165 16.04 3.66 -2.52
C ILE A 165 16.41 2.58 -3.54
N LEU A 166 16.22 2.83 -4.83
CA LEU A 166 16.59 1.89 -5.90
C LEU A 166 18.11 1.62 -5.92
N ARG A 167 18.94 2.66 -5.73
CA ARG A 167 20.40 2.47 -5.57
C ARG A 167 20.74 1.68 -4.31
N PHE A 168 20.06 1.94 -3.19
CA PHE A 168 20.24 1.15 -1.97
C PHE A 168 19.95 -0.34 -2.23
N LEU A 169 18.83 -0.66 -2.88
CA LEU A 169 18.46 -2.03 -3.24
C LEU A 169 19.51 -2.68 -4.14
N LYS A 170 20.02 -1.95 -5.14
CA LYS A 170 21.09 -2.42 -6.03
C LYS A 170 22.36 -2.78 -5.27
N ASP A 171 22.72 -1.99 -4.27
CA ASP A 171 23.98 -2.15 -3.53
C ASP A 171 23.84 -3.08 -2.31
N ASN A 172 22.61 -3.54 -1.98
CA ASN A 172 22.28 -4.30 -0.77
C ASN A 172 21.25 -5.43 -1.06
N GLU A 173 21.59 -6.35 -1.97
CA GLU A 173 20.67 -7.35 -2.55
C GLU A 173 19.95 -8.27 -1.54
N ASP A 174 20.52 -8.49 -0.35
CA ASP A 174 19.98 -9.39 0.68
C ASP A 174 19.56 -8.65 1.97
N VAL A 175 19.33 -7.33 1.90
CA VAL A 175 18.89 -6.55 3.07
C VAL A 175 17.38 -6.31 3.00
N PRO A 176 16.56 -6.93 3.88
CA PRO A 176 15.12 -6.70 3.87
C PRO A 176 14.76 -5.27 4.24
N ILE A 177 13.95 -4.64 3.41
CA ILE A 177 13.48 -3.26 3.59
C ILE A 177 11.96 -3.19 3.68
N ILE A 178 11.47 -2.17 4.37
CA ILE A 178 10.07 -1.75 4.27
C ILE A 178 10.02 -0.26 3.94
N PHE A 179 9.18 0.13 3.00
CA PHE A 179 8.95 1.54 2.70
C PHE A 179 7.48 1.91 2.86
N HIS A 180 7.23 3.13 3.30
CA HIS A 180 5.87 3.59 3.54
C HIS A 180 5.66 5.08 3.27
N CYS A 181 4.38 5.45 3.22
CA CYS A 181 3.91 6.83 3.28
C CYS A 181 2.77 6.92 4.33
N SER A 182 1.82 7.84 4.16
CA SER A 182 0.71 8.03 5.12
C SER A 182 -0.45 7.05 4.94
N GLY A 183 -0.78 6.65 3.70
CA GLY A 183 -1.81 5.62 3.42
C GLY A 183 -1.24 4.32 2.87
N GLY A 184 0.05 4.32 2.49
CA GLY A 184 0.68 3.17 1.83
C GLY A 184 0.17 2.89 0.42
N ASN A 185 -0.54 3.81 -0.20
CA ASN A 185 -1.20 3.68 -1.50
C ASN A 185 -0.48 4.48 -2.60
N ASP A 186 -0.38 5.81 -2.51
CA ASP A 186 0.02 6.66 -3.65
C ASP A 186 1.54 6.66 -3.85
N ARG A 187 2.29 7.35 -2.98
CA ARG A 187 3.77 7.41 -3.05
C ARG A 187 4.42 6.03 -2.91
N THR A 188 3.90 5.23 -1.98
CA THR A 188 4.29 3.82 -1.83
C THR A 188 3.94 3.02 -3.09
N GLY A 189 2.79 3.28 -3.71
CA GLY A 189 2.37 2.59 -4.94
C GLY A 189 3.25 2.91 -6.12
N VAL A 190 3.62 4.18 -6.32
CA VAL A 190 4.56 4.57 -7.38
C VAL A 190 5.90 3.86 -7.20
N LEU A 191 6.47 3.88 -5.99
CA LEU A 191 7.73 3.18 -5.75
C LEU A 191 7.60 1.66 -5.94
N SER A 192 6.49 1.05 -5.51
CA SER A 192 6.21 -0.38 -5.73
C SER A 192 6.14 -0.71 -7.22
N ALA A 193 5.42 0.11 -7.99
CA ALA A 193 5.30 -0.04 -9.44
C ALA A 193 6.66 0.06 -10.15
N LEU A 194 7.52 1.02 -9.75
CA LEU A 194 8.88 1.14 -10.29
C LEU A 194 9.73 -0.10 -9.97
N ILE A 195 9.70 -0.59 -8.72
CA ILE A 195 10.46 -1.78 -8.30
C ILE A 195 9.98 -3.01 -9.07
N MET A 196 8.67 -3.24 -9.11
CA MET A 196 8.07 -4.38 -9.79
C MET A 196 8.31 -4.33 -11.31
N SER A 197 8.24 -3.15 -11.92
CA SER A 197 8.57 -2.96 -13.34
C SER A 197 10.04 -3.30 -13.63
N LEU A 198 10.98 -2.85 -12.80
CA LEU A 198 12.40 -3.20 -12.94
C LEU A 198 12.66 -4.70 -12.72
N ALA A 199 11.85 -5.35 -11.89
CA ALA A 199 11.89 -6.79 -11.66
C ALA A 199 11.23 -7.62 -12.78
N GLY A 200 10.61 -6.98 -13.77
CA GLY A 200 9.99 -7.63 -14.92
C GLY A 200 8.53 -8.03 -14.75
N CYS A 201 7.83 -7.50 -13.73
CA CYS A 201 6.39 -7.67 -13.60
C CYS A 201 5.66 -7.08 -14.80
N SER A 202 4.55 -7.71 -15.20
CA SER A 202 3.65 -7.13 -16.19
C SER A 202 2.87 -5.94 -15.60
N PRO A 203 2.40 -5.00 -16.44
CA PRO A 203 1.55 -3.90 -15.99
C PRO A 203 0.29 -4.37 -15.24
N GLU A 204 -0.26 -5.53 -15.59
CA GLU A 204 -1.43 -6.12 -14.94
C GLU A 204 -1.13 -6.51 -13.49
N VAL A 205 0.02 -7.16 -13.23
CA VAL A 205 0.43 -7.53 -11.86
C VAL A 205 0.70 -6.29 -11.02
N ILE A 206 1.30 -5.26 -11.60
CA ILE A 206 1.55 -3.97 -10.94
C ILE A 206 0.24 -3.27 -10.59
N ALA A 207 -0.70 -3.22 -11.54
CA ALA A 207 -2.02 -2.64 -11.32
C ALA A 207 -2.78 -3.42 -10.24
N GLN A 208 -2.67 -4.75 -10.23
CA GLN A 208 -3.27 -5.60 -9.20
C GLN A 208 -2.70 -5.28 -7.81
N ASP A 209 -1.37 -5.18 -7.64
CA ASP A 209 -0.76 -4.73 -6.36
C ASP A 209 -1.33 -3.40 -5.90
N TYR A 210 -1.44 -2.43 -6.80
CA TYR A 210 -1.99 -1.12 -6.47
C TYR A 210 -3.47 -1.22 -6.03
N LEU A 211 -4.30 -1.96 -6.76
CA LEU A 211 -5.73 -2.14 -6.46
C LEU A 211 -5.96 -2.73 -5.07
N LEU A 212 -5.08 -3.64 -4.59
CA LEU A 212 -5.23 -4.25 -3.25
C LEU A 212 -5.22 -3.23 -2.11
N SER A 213 -4.71 -2.01 -2.31
CA SER A 213 -4.82 -0.94 -1.32
C SER A 213 -6.27 -0.58 -0.99
N ARG A 214 -7.23 -0.74 -1.93
CA ARG A 214 -8.67 -0.55 -1.69
C ARG A 214 -9.17 -1.39 -0.52
N ILE A 215 -8.73 -2.65 -0.42
CA ILE A 215 -9.17 -3.59 0.63
C ILE A 215 -8.65 -3.13 1.99
N SER A 216 -7.36 -2.81 2.09
CA SER A 216 -6.78 -2.41 3.37
C SER A 216 -7.30 -1.06 3.85
N LEU A 217 -7.50 -0.11 2.92
CA LEU A 217 -7.99 1.23 3.24
C LEU A 217 -9.47 1.23 3.62
N GLU A 218 -10.24 0.17 3.34
CA GLU A 218 -11.61 0.06 3.84
C GLU A 218 -11.69 0.26 5.36
N THR A 219 -10.68 -0.23 6.09
CA THR A 219 -10.62 -0.11 7.56
C THR A 219 -10.44 1.33 8.04
N THR A 220 -9.97 2.24 7.18
CA THR A 220 -9.64 3.63 7.51
C THR A 220 -10.29 4.66 6.59
N LYS A 221 -11.15 4.24 5.66
CA LYS A 221 -11.76 5.17 4.70
C LYS A 221 -12.57 6.28 5.35
N HIS A 222 -13.19 6.00 6.51
CA HIS A 222 -13.91 7.02 7.28
C HIS A 222 -12.99 8.19 7.70
N LEU A 223 -11.74 7.89 8.09
CA LEU A 223 -10.76 8.92 8.43
C LEU A 223 -10.38 9.78 7.21
N LEU A 224 -10.38 9.19 6.01
CA LEU A 224 -10.13 9.93 4.78
C LEU A 224 -11.28 10.88 4.45
N PHE A 225 -12.53 10.46 4.66
CA PHE A 225 -13.70 11.32 4.45
C PHE A 225 -13.77 12.46 5.49
N ASP A 226 -13.44 12.18 6.74
CA ASP A 226 -13.41 13.20 7.82
C ASP A 226 -12.35 14.29 7.58
N ASP A 227 -11.23 13.95 6.93
CA ASP A 227 -10.18 14.90 6.53
C ASP A 227 -10.55 15.70 5.26
N MET A 228 -11.46 15.20 4.42
CA MET A 228 -11.94 15.88 3.20
C MET A 228 -13.09 16.87 3.47
N GLU A 229 -13.81 16.71 4.57
CA GLU A 229 -14.89 17.62 5.00
C GLU A 229 -14.38 18.85 5.81
N GLN A 230 -13.08 18.93 6.06
CA GLN A 230 -12.40 20.05 6.76
C GLN A 230 -11.70 21.00 5.78
#